data_AF-A0AAD0F9G4-F1
#
_entry.id   AF-A0AAD0F9G4-F1
#
_cell.length_a   1.000
_cell.length_b   1.000
_cell.length_c   1.000
_cell.angle_alpha   90.00
_cell.angle_beta   90.00
_cell.angle_gamma   90.00
#
_symmetry.space_group_name_H-M   'P 1'
#
loop_
_entity.id
_entity.type
_entity.pdbx_description
1 polymer ?
#
loop_
_entity_poly.entity_id
_entity_poly.type
_entity_poly.pdbx_seq_one_letter_code
_entity_poly.pdbx_strand_id
1 'polypeptide(L)'
;MKSIEKQSKETRITFRLNKSELETLNAKMAEAGYKSASAFIRDFVASGQVKPKVTQDVVHIARELMNLASMINADRPSCELLMKVKYIAQINLGGMQ
;
A
#
# COMPACT_ATOMS: atom_id res chain seq x y z
N MET A 1 26.64 10.93 -32.02
CA MET A 1 25.57 10.95 -30.99
C MET A 1 24.39 10.16 -31.56
N LYS A 2 24.05 9.00 -30.99
CA LYS A 2 22.87 8.24 -31.44
C LYS A 2 21.62 8.89 -30.84
N SER A 3 20.76 9.42 -31.70
CA SER A 3 19.43 9.90 -31.34
C SER A 3 18.65 8.76 -30.72
N ILE A 4 18.31 8.86 -29.43
CA ILE A 4 17.37 7.93 -28.80
C ILE A 4 15.99 8.36 -29.29
N GLU A 5 15.55 7.76 -30.39
CA GLU A 5 14.14 7.86 -30.81
C GLU A 5 13.29 7.29 -29.66
N LYS A 6 12.48 8.15 -29.04
CA LYS A 6 11.44 7.71 -28.12
C LYS A 6 10.48 6.86 -28.92
N GLN A 7 10.57 5.53 -28.79
CA GLN A 7 9.57 4.61 -29.30
C GLN A 7 8.20 5.09 -28.83
N SER A 8 7.40 5.52 -29.80
CA SER A 8 5.98 5.81 -29.61
C SER A 8 5.35 4.57 -28.96
N LYS A 9 4.60 4.74 -27.86
CA LYS A 9 3.73 3.70 -27.32
C LYS A 9 2.59 3.47 -28.33
N GLU A 10 2.88 2.77 -29.42
CA GLU A 10 2.00 2.68 -30.60
C GLU A 10 0.67 1.98 -30.31
N THR A 11 0.59 1.16 -29.26
CA THR A 11 -0.64 0.45 -28.92
C THR A 11 -1.41 1.18 -27.82
N ARG A 12 -2.37 2.01 -28.22
CA ARG A 12 -3.34 2.63 -27.31
C ARG A 12 -4.56 1.73 -27.16
N ILE A 13 -4.85 1.31 -25.93
CA ILE A 13 -6.08 0.61 -25.59
C ILE A 13 -7.06 1.63 -25.00
N THR A 14 -8.29 1.64 -25.52
CA THR A 14 -9.37 2.51 -25.03
C THR A 14 -10.47 1.66 -24.43
N PHE A 15 -10.84 1.96 -23.19
CA PHE A 15 -11.96 1.35 -22.50
C PHE A 15 -13.10 2.36 -22.39
N ARG A 16 -14.34 1.91 -22.61
CA ARG A 16 -15.54 2.69 -22.26
C ARG A 16 -16.05 2.16 -20.93
N LEU A 17 -16.22 3.08 -19.98
CA LEU A 17 -16.75 2.78 -18.65
C LEU A 17 -17.98 3.65 -18.45
N ASN A 18 -19.01 3.08 -17.83
CA ASN A 18 -20.09 3.87 -17.24
C ASN A 18 -19.61 4.54 -15.94
N LYS A 19 -20.46 5.39 -15.36
CA LYS A 19 -20.09 6.16 -14.16
C LYS A 19 -19.73 5.28 -12.97
N SER A 20 -20.51 4.24 -12.70
CA SER A 20 -20.28 3.32 -11.57
C SER A 20 -19.00 2.50 -11.74
N GLU A 21 -18.71 2.07 -12.96
CA GLU A 21 -17.46 1.38 -13.30
C GLU A 21 -16.24 2.29 -13.11
N LEU A 22 -16.34 3.56 -13.50
CA LEU A 22 -15.28 4.53 -13.31
C LEU A 22 -15.04 4.83 -11.81
N GLU A 23 -16.11 4.96 -11.02
CA GLU A 23 -16.02 5.12 -9.57
C GLU A 23 -15.36 3.90 -8.92
N THR A 24 -15.75 2.69 -9.34
CA THR A 24 -15.16 1.43 -8.88
C THR A 24 -13.67 1.36 -9.22
N LEU A 25 -13.29 1.75 -10.44
CA LEU A 25 -11.88 1.79 -10.85
C LEU A 25 -11.08 2.76 -9.98
N ASN A 26 -11.60 3.97 -9.75
CA ASN A 26 -10.93 4.97 -8.93
C ASN A 26 -10.76 4.51 -7.47
N ALA A 27 -11.77 3.86 -6.90
CA ALA A 27 -11.71 3.32 -5.55
C ALA A 27 -10.61 2.24 -5.43
N LYS A 28 -10.61 1.26 -6.33
CA LYS A 28 -9.59 0.18 -6.37
C LYS A 28 -8.18 0.72 -6.58
N MET A 29 -8.03 1.74 -7.42
CA MET A 29 -6.76 2.42 -7.62
C MET A 29 -6.28 3.11 -6.34
N ALA A 30 -7.16 3.83 -5.65
CA ALA A 30 -6.81 4.55 -4.42
C ALA A 30 -6.41 3.61 -3.29
N GLU A 31 -7.15 2.51 -3.13
CA GLU A 31 -6.87 1.43 -2.18
C GLU A 31 -5.51 0.80 -2.45
N ALA A 32 -5.23 0.46 -3.71
CA ALA A 32 -3.95 -0.12 -4.12
C ALA A 32 -2.81 0.91 -4.27
N GLY A 33 -3.08 2.20 -4.07
CA GLY A 33 -2.07 3.27 -4.08
C GLY A 33 -1.61 3.74 -5.47
N TYR A 34 -2.35 3.44 -6.53
CA TYR A 34 -2.00 3.85 -7.91
C TYR A 34 -2.55 5.25 -8.23
N LYS A 35 -1.67 6.11 -8.76
CA LYS A 35 -2.03 7.46 -9.23
C LYS A 35 -2.62 7.51 -10.64
N SER A 36 -2.48 6.42 -11.41
CA SER A 36 -2.97 6.38 -12.80
C SER A 36 -3.63 5.04 -13.12
N ALA A 37 -4.76 5.10 -13.81
CA ALA A 37 -5.49 3.91 -14.27
C ALA A 37 -4.62 3.03 -15.17
N SER A 38 -3.81 3.64 -16.02
CA SER A 38 -2.95 2.90 -16.94
C SER A 38 -1.91 2.04 -16.20
N ALA A 39 -1.37 2.51 -15.07
CA ALA A 39 -0.42 1.75 -14.27
C ALA A 39 -1.13 0.61 -13.54
N PHE A 40 -2.27 0.90 -12.90
CA PHE A 40 -3.10 -0.09 -12.23
C PHE A 40 -3.52 -1.23 -13.17
N ILE A 41 -4.09 -0.89 -14.33
CA ILE A 41 -4.59 -1.87 -15.30
C ILE A 41 -3.43 -2.71 -15.87
N ARG A 42 -2.30 -2.10 -16.23
CA ARG A 42 -1.15 -2.85 -16.77
C ARG A 42 -0.60 -3.85 -15.75
N ASP A 43 -0.48 -3.43 -14.49
CA ASP A 43 0.02 -4.32 -13.44
C ASP A 43 -0.99 -5.45 -13.21
N PHE A 44 -2.27 -5.14 -13.02
CA PHE A 44 -3.33 -6.14 -12.84
C PHE A 44 -3.41 -7.15 -14.00
N VAL A 45 -3.31 -6.70 -15.25
CA VAL A 45 -3.32 -7.60 -16.43
C VAL A 45 -2.07 -8.48 -16.49
N ALA A 46 -0.91 -7.98 -16.08
CA ALA A 46 0.34 -8.73 -16.14
C ALA A 46 0.48 -9.76 -15.01
N SER A 47 0.05 -9.42 -13.79
CA SER A 47 0.26 -10.26 -12.59
C SER A 47 -1.02 -10.91 -12.04
N GLY A 48 -2.20 -10.55 -12.52
CA GLY A 48 -3.49 -11.00 -11.97
C GLY A 48 -3.82 -10.46 -10.58
N GLN A 49 -2.90 -9.72 -9.96
CA GLN A 49 -3.02 -9.11 -8.64
C GLN A 49 -2.34 -7.74 -8.63
N VAL A 50 -2.90 -6.77 -7.91
CA VAL A 50 -2.25 -5.49 -7.66
C VAL A 50 -1.46 -5.55 -6.37
N LYS A 51 -0.29 -4.89 -6.33
CA LYS A 51 0.52 -4.84 -5.12
C LYS A 51 -0.24 -4.07 -4.03
N PRO A 52 -0.30 -4.60 -2.79
CA PRO A 52 -0.96 -3.90 -1.70
C PRO A 52 -0.21 -2.60 -1.39
N LYS A 53 -0.97 -1.54 -1.09
CA LYS A 53 -0.41 -0.25 -0.69
C LYS A 53 0.24 -0.39 0.69
N VAL A 54 1.55 -0.11 0.74
CA VAL A 54 2.24 0.05 2.03
C VAL A 54 1.97 1.46 2.54
N THR A 55 1.15 1.59 3.58
CA THR A 55 0.87 2.86 4.24
C THR A 55 1.94 3.18 5.29
N GLN A 56 2.01 4.45 5.73
CA GLN A 56 2.89 4.84 6.84
C GLN A 56 2.54 4.06 8.12
N ASP A 57 1.26 3.78 8.35
CA ASP A 57 0.79 2.96 9.47
C ASP A 57 1.41 1.56 9.46
N VAL A 58 1.44 0.89 8.29
CA VAL A 58 2.06 -0.44 8.17
C VAL A 58 3.55 -0.40 8.53
N VAL A 59 4.27 0.63 8.07
CA VAL A 59 5.70 0.80 8.39
C VAL A 59 5.91 1.06 9.88
N HIS A 60 5.06 1.90 10.47
CA HIS A 60 5.13 2.23 11.90
C HIS A 60 4.79 1.02 12.77
N ILE A 61 3.73 0.27 12.45
CA ILE A 61 3.37 -0.99 13.12
C ILE A 61 4.53 -1.98 13.07
N ALA A 62 5.18 -2.14 11.91
CA ALA A 62 6.33 -3.03 11.79
C ALA A 62 7.49 -2.61 12.73
N ARG A 63 7.78 -1.30 12.82
CA ARG A 63 8.79 -0.76 13.74
C ARG A 63 8.42 -1.03 15.20
N GLU A 64 7.16 -0.81 15.57
CA GLU A 64 6.69 -0.99 16.94
C GLU A 64 6.66 -2.46 17.35
N LEU A 65 6.37 -3.38 16.41
CA LEU A 65 6.50 -4.82 16.63
C LEU A 65 7.96 -5.25 16.84
N MET A 66 8.92 -4.68 16.09
CA MET A 66 10.35 -4.92 16.34
C MET A 66 10.76 -4.42 17.73
N ASN A 67 10.25 -3.26 18.15
CA ASN A 67 10.49 -2.73 19.49
C ASN A 67 9.90 -3.65 20.58
N LEU A 68 8.68 -4.15 20.38
CA LEU A 68 8.05 -5.13 21.27
C LEU A 68 8.89 -6.41 21.39
N ALA A 69 9.37 -6.95 20.26
CA ALA A 69 10.25 -8.13 20.28
C ALA A 69 11.54 -7.87 21.09
N SER A 70 12.13 -6.69 20.94
CA SER A 70 13.29 -6.26 21.75
C SER A 70 12.96 -6.17 23.24
N MET A 71 11.79 -5.64 23.61
CA MET A 71 11.33 -5.59 25.00
C MET A 71 11.13 -6.99 25.60
N ILE A 72 10.55 -7.91 24.83
CA ILE A 72 10.39 -9.32 25.23
C ILE A 72 11.76 -9.95 25.46
N ASN A 73 12.71 -9.76 24.53
CA ASN A 73 14.06 -10.30 24.66
C ASN A 73 14.86 -9.70 25.82
N ALA A 74 14.45 -8.55 26.34
CA ALA A 74 15.04 -7.88 27.49
C ALA A 74 14.29 -8.19 28.81
N ASP A 75 13.39 -9.20 28.81
CA ASP A 75 12.56 -9.60 29.95
C ASP A 75 11.83 -8.42 30.62
N ARG A 76 11.35 -7.48 29.81
CA ARG A 76 10.59 -6.33 30.31
C ARG A 76 9.30 -6.78 31.02
N PRO A 77 8.85 -6.06 32.06
CA PRO A 77 7.64 -6.40 32.79
C PRO A 77 6.40 -6.51 31.89
N SER A 78 5.51 -7.46 32.18
CA SER A 78 4.29 -7.70 31.41
C SER A 78 3.39 -6.47 31.27
N CYS A 79 3.38 -5.57 32.25
CA CYS A 79 2.62 -4.32 32.16
C CYS A 79 3.13 -3.41 31.04
N GLU A 80 4.45 -3.32 30.84
CA GLU A 80 5.07 -2.53 29.77
C GLU A 80 4.78 -3.16 28.39
N LEU A 81 4.89 -4.50 28.30
CA LEU A 81 4.57 -5.24 27.08
C LEU A 81 3.10 -5.05 26.66
N LEU A 82 2.18 -5.14 27.63
CA LEU A 82 0.75 -4.93 27.38
C LEU A 82 0.43 -3.51 26.92
N MET A 83 1.08 -2.49 27.50
CA MET A 83 0.93 -1.10 27.02
C MET A 83 1.40 -0.96 25.58
N LYS A 84 2.53 -1.59 25.23
CA LYS A 84 3.06 -1.58 23.87
C LYS A 84 2.11 -2.25 22.87
N VAL A 85 1.54 -3.41 23.22
CA VAL A 85 0.54 -4.10 22.39
C VAL A 85 -0.70 -3.23 22.17
N LYS A 86 -1.21 -2.58 23.23
CA LYS A 86 -2.36 -1.66 23.12
C LYS A 86 -2.08 -0.48 22.18
N TYR A 87 -0.89 0.10 22.28
CA TYR A 87 -0.46 1.18 21.39
C TYR A 87 -0.41 0.74 19.93
N ILE A 88 0.16 -0.44 19.64
CA ILE A 88 0.19 -1.01 18.28
C ILE A 88 -1.23 -1.23 17.74
N ALA A 89 -2.14 -1.76 18.58
CA ALA A 89 -3.53 -1.96 18.20
C ALA A 89 -4.24 -0.63 17.87
N GLN A 90 -3.96 0.44 18.60
CA GLN A 90 -4.50 1.77 18.34
C GLN A 90 -4.05 2.32 16.97
N ILE A 91 -2.77 2.16 16.63
CA ILE A 91 -2.25 2.56 15.31
C ILE A 91 -2.96 1.78 14.19
N ASN A 92 -3.13 0.46 14.37
CA ASN A 92 -3.78 -0.39 13.37
C ASN A 92 -5.25 -0.03 13.12
N LEU A 93 -5.94 0.59 14.08
CA LEU A 93 -7.30 1.09 13.92
C LEU A 93 -7.37 2.47 13.24
N GLY A 94 -6.26 2.99 12.72
CA GLY A 94 -6.18 4.31 12.10
C GLY A 94 -5.98 5.45 13.10
N GLY A 95 -5.55 5.14 14.33
CA GLY A 95 -5.33 6.09 15.41
C GLY A 95 -3.95 6.75 15.41
N MET A 96 -3.36 7.04 14.24
CA MET A 96 -2.23 7.97 14.17
C MET A 96 -2.76 9.40 14.08
N GLN A 97 -2.62 10.16 15.17
CA GLN A 97 -2.64 11.62 15.15
C GLN A 97 -1.21 12.14 15.12
#